data_AF-F4WH87-F1
#
_entry.id   AF-F4WH87-F1
#
_cell.length_a   1.000
_cell.length_b   1.000
_cell.length_c   1.000
_cell.angle_alpha   90.00
_cell.angle_beta   90.00
_cell.angle_gamma   90.00
#
_symmetry.space_group_name_H-M   'P 1'
#
loop_
_entity.id
_entity.type
_entity.pdbx_description
1 polymer ?
#
loop_
_entity_poly.entity_id
_entity_poly.type
_entity_poly.pdbx_seq_one_letter_code
_entity_poly.pdbx_strand_id
1 'polypeptide(L)'
;MQYLHAQGFTITGVVPIIAQQFLISTQDSHIFIINIANDLVSINIKSHLPQAHVQYFGLTHSPNKVIFVNLTSPNMVYDHLVTREPSIMHIFTLKSKFCDPVSIINDSTNLGNIWDCMEIFRLKAIKAKDPCTIFRPMSKNLESLSLYQLQVSMWMTVIMNVCTTKKPIPNMDHIRESKITEALPLIFLHSACTYLEKLMKKSILSEDQTFTVFLLRRYLEIYKGIPSVEDSKNKSTNQRIQEILNMTTFYSNQIEKCNLCGERIDGMWHVRACPRGHKLPRCCMTLLQITLLEYRVCPICGQIFHPSLEDIYEEPQCQFCDVPILRNSYDFDAENSELYGRNLSLPRNADITIESRDPESEEPPDKQKQSKWNTSQTYSVIVNDNDNESDRIMEKWEKF
;
A
#
# COMPACT_ATOMS: atom_id res chain seq x y z
N MET A 1 25.43 7.59 41.13
CA MET A 1 24.29 6.98 40.41
C MET A 1 23.27 8.09 40.18
N GLN A 2 22.97 8.45 38.92
CA GLN A 2 21.93 9.43 38.61
C GLN A 2 20.61 8.67 38.40
N TYR A 3 19.52 9.16 38.98
CA TYR A 3 18.18 8.59 38.82
C TYR A 3 17.18 9.72 38.54
N LEU A 4 16.14 9.42 37.77
CA LEU A 4 15.05 10.35 37.49
C LEU A 4 13.74 9.74 37.98
N HIS A 5 13.04 10.48 38.84
CA HIS A 5 11.71 10.09 39.28
C HIS A 5 10.72 10.42 38.16
N ALA A 6 10.28 9.40 37.42
CA ALA A 6 9.25 9.55 36.40
C ALA A 6 7.89 9.80 37.06
N GLN A 7 7.03 10.59 36.41
CA GLN A 7 5.61 10.65 36.76
C GLN A 7 4.92 9.41 36.20
N GLY A 8 4.09 8.77 37.02
CA GLY A 8 3.31 7.60 36.66
C GLY A 8 3.66 6.35 37.46
N PHE A 9 2.78 5.34 37.37
CA PHE A 9 2.87 4.15 38.23
C PHE A 9 4.00 3.20 37.81
N THR A 10 4.04 2.83 36.54
CA THR A 10 5.02 1.88 35.97
C THR A 10 5.37 2.28 34.55
N ILE A 11 6.66 2.18 34.17
CA ILE A 11 7.09 2.33 32.78
C ILE A 11 6.65 1.10 31.98
N THR A 12 5.90 1.32 30.91
CA THR A 12 5.37 0.25 30.06
C THR A 12 5.95 0.25 28.66
N GLY A 13 6.71 1.28 28.29
CA GLY A 13 7.42 1.31 27.03
C GLY A 13 8.56 2.31 27.04
N VAL A 14 9.67 1.93 26.41
CA VAL A 14 10.86 2.77 26.21
C VAL A 14 11.36 2.55 24.79
N VAL A 15 11.39 3.61 23.99
CA VAL A 15 11.89 3.52 22.60
C VAL A 15 12.89 4.64 22.29
N PRO A 16 14.00 4.34 21.60
CA PRO A 16 14.97 5.36 21.22
C PRO A 16 14.42 6.22 20.08
N ILE A 17 14.39 7.54 20.25
CA ILE A 17 13.92 8.46 19.20
C ILE A 17 15.10 8.92 18.36
N ILE A 18 16.13 9.47 19.00
CA ILE A 18 17.42 9.84 18.40
C ILE A 18 18.54 9.40 19.33
N ALA A 19 19.79 9.60 18.93
CA ALA A 19 20.93 9.34 19.80
C ALA A 19 20.72 10.03 21.16
N GLN A 20 20.81 9.25 22.23
CA GLN A 20 20.71 9.73 23.62
C GLN A 20 19.34 10.34 24.01
N GLN A 21 18.28 10.12 23.22
CA GLN A 21 16.92 10.50 23.61
C GLN A 21 15.93 9.34 23.46
N PHE A 22 15.14 9.12 24.50
CA PHE A 22 14.19 8.01 24.59
C PHE A 22 12.79 8.51 24.87
N LEU A 23 11.81 8.04 24.10
CA LEU A 23 10.39 8.22 24.42
C LEU A 23 10.00 7.15 25.43
N ILE A 24 9.38 7.58 26.51
CA ILE A 24 8.90 6.70 27.56
C ILE A 24 7.40 6.85 27.68
N SER A 25 6.70 5.73 27.81
CA SER A 25 5.29 5.70 28.20
C SER A 25 5.12 4.97 29.52
N THR A 26 4.16 5.42 30.32
CA THR A 26 3.75 4.76 31.56
C THR A 26 2.36 4.15 31.45
N GLN A 27 2.05 3.27 32.40
CA GLN A 27 0.77 2.57 32.49
C GLN A 27 -0.44 3.51 32.58
N ASP A 28 -0.25 4.69 33.18
CA ASP A 28 -1.27 5.73 33.39
C ASP A 28 -1.19 6.85 32.35
N SER A 29 -0.75 6.53 31.12
CA SER A 29 -0.77 7.39 29.92
C SER A 29 0.24 8.53 29.86
N HIS A 30 1.13 8.68 30.84
CA HIS A 30 2.16 9.71 30.76
C HIS A 30 3.16 9.35 29.66
N ILE A 31 3.47 10.34 28.82
CA ILE A 31 4.50 10.23 27.79
C ILE A 31 5.50 11.36 28.00
N PHE A 32 6.78 11.02 28.04
CA PHE A 32 7.85 11.99 28.21
C PHE A 32 9.12 11.53 27.48
N ILE A 33 10.00 12.47 27.18
CA ILE A 33 11.32 12.21 26.60
C ILE A 33 12.34 12.26 27.72
N ILE A 34 13.19 11.24 27.81
CA ILE A 34 14.42 11.32 28.60
C ILE A 34 15.57 11.63 27.65
N ASN A 35 16.34 12.68 27.96
CA ASN A 35 17.62 12.97 27.34
C ASN A 35 18.76 12.54 28.28
N ILE A 36 19.75 11.80 27.78
CA ILE A 36 20.89 11.29 28.55
C ILE A 36 22.24 11.90 28.11
N ALA A 37 22.23 12.92 27.24
CA ALA A 37 23.44 13.42 26.59
C ALA A 37 24.44 14.10 27.53
N ASN A 38 23.94 14.89 28.48
CA ASN A 38 24.77 15.65 29.42
C ASN A 38 24.23 15.52 30.85
N ASP A 39 22.93 15.76 31.02
CA ASP A 39 22.19 15.56 32.26
C ASP A 39 20.94 14.72 31.97
N LEU A 40 20.52 13.90 32.94
CA LEU A 40 19.29 13.12 32.86
C LEU A 40 18.08 14.04 33.00
N VAL A 41 17.56 14.53 31.86
CA VAL A 41 16.44 15.49 31.81
C VAL A 41 15.18 14.82 31.29
N SER A 42 14.05 15.02 31.98
CA SER A 42 12.72 14.60 31.53
C SER A 42 11.95 15.77 30.92
N ILE A 43 11.42 15.56 29.72
CA ILE A 43 10.60 16.51 28.98
C ILE A 43 9.21 15.90 28.80
N ASN A 44 8.24 16.39 29.56
CA ASN A 44 6.85 15.92 29.44
C ASN A 44 6.27 16.27 28.06
N ILE A 45 5.66 15.28 27.41
CA ILE A 45 4.95 15.47 26.14
C ILE A 45 3.46 15.64 26.44
N LYS A 46 2.90 16.75 25.95
CA LYS A 46 1.45 16.92 25.95
C LYS A 46 0.82 15.91 25.00
N SER A 47 0.01 15.01 25.55
CA SER A 47 -0.69 13.96 24.81
C SER A 47 -2.20 14.18 24.84
N HIS A 48 -2.88 13.72 23.80
CA HIS A 48 -4.35 13.62 23.73
C HIS A 48 -4.84 12.18 23.89
N LEU A 49 -3.95 11.29 24.32
CA LEU A 49 -4.29 9.88 24.52
C LEU A 49 -5.27 9.72 25.71
N PRO A 50 -6.26 8.81 25.62
CA PRO A 50 -7.26 8.62 26.67
C PRO A 50 -6.63 8.23 28.01
N GLN A 51 -6.96 8.94 29.09
CA GLN A 51 -6.42 8.64 30.42
C GLN A 51 -7.41 7.86 31.29
N ALA A 52 -8.70 8.03 31.02
CA ALA A 52 -9.77 7.41 31.80
C ALA A 52 -10.01 5.96 31.38
N HIS A 53 -10.22 5.09 32.36
CA HIS A 53 -10.65 3.70 32.20
C HIS A 53 -9.73 2.77 31.38
N VAL A 54 -8.50 3.20 31.08
CA VAL A 54 -7.53 2.42 30.29
C VAL A 54 -6.16 2.37 30.95
N GLN A 55 -5.41 1.32 30.63
CA GLN A 55 -3.99 1.15 30.97
C GLN A 55 -3.20 0.95 29.68
N TYR A 56 -1.98 1.48 29.65
CA TYR A 56 -1.07 1.44 28.50
C TYR A 56 -0.01 0.35 28.68
N PHE A 57 0.17 -0.53 27.69
CA PHE A 57 0.95 -1.77 27.82
C PHE A 57 2.16 -1.90 26.88
N GLY A 58 2.50 -0.85 26.14
CA GLY A 58 3.66 -0.92 25.27
C GLY A 58 3.84 0.33 24.44
N LEU A 59 5.07 0.60 24.05
CA LEU A 59 5.40 1.68 23.12
C LEU A 59 6.31 1.12 22.04
N THR A 60 5.95 1.35 20.79
CA THR A 60 6.78 1.04 19.64
C THR A 60 6.67 2.15 18.60
N HIS A 61 7.49 2.08 17.55
CA HIS A 61 7.49 3.05 16.47
C HIS A 61 7.71 2.38 15.11
N SER A 62 7.32 3.07 14.04
CA SER A 62 7.66 2.69 12.67
C SER A 62 9.17 2.83 12.41
N PRO A 63 9.71 2.24 11.32
CA PRO A 63 11.13 2.28 11.02
C PRO A 63 11.77 3.67 11.04
N ASN A 64 11.11 4.68 10.46
CA ASN A 64 11.59 6.07 10.47
C ASN A 64 11.14 6.89 11.68
N LYS A 65 10.47 6.25 12.66
CA LYS A 65 10.03 6.88 13.89
C LYS A 65 9.10 8.09 13.65
N VAL A 66 8.34 8.06 12.56
CA VAL A 66 7.33 9.08 12.23
C VAL A 66 5.95 8.70 12.75
N ILE A 67 5.73 7.39 12.97
CA ILE A 67 4.55 6.81 13.60
C ILE A 67 4.97 6.13 14.90
N PHE A 68 4.23 6.41 15.96
CA PHE A 68 4.35 5.75 17.26
C PHE A 68 3.06 5.01 17.56
N VAL A 69 3.19 3.87 18.20
CA VAL A 69 2.08 2.99 18.52
C VAL A 69 2.09 2.67 20.00
N ASN A 70 0.94 2.77 20.62
CA ASN A 70 0.73 2.36 22.00
C ASN A 70 -0.53 1.49 22.11
N LEU A 71 -0.47 0.46 22.95
CA LEU A 71 -1.55 -0.50 23.14
C LEU A 71 -2.24 -0.23 24.46
N THR A 72 -3.57 -0.16 24.45
CA THR A 72 -4.37 0.00 25.66
C THR A 72 -5.29 -1.19 25.91
N SER A 73 -5.57 -1.44 27.18
CA SER A 73 -6.60 -2.36 27.66
C SER A 73 -7.40 -1.67 28.77
N PRO A 74 -8.68 -2.03 28.99
CA PRO A 74 -9.44 -1.52 30.11
C PRO A 74 -8.71 -1.69 31.45
N ASN A 75 -8.77 -0.66 32.30
CA ASN A 75 -8.12 -0.68 33.61
C ASN A 75 -8.96 -1.37 34.71
N MET A 76 -10.19 -1.77 34.38
CA MET A 76 -11.12 -2.49 35.24
C MET A 76 -11.46 -3.85 34.62
N VAL A 77 -11.68 -4.85 35.47
CA VAL A 77 -12.20 -6.16 35.06
C VAL A 77 -13.70 -6.01 34.85
N TYR A 78 -14.20 -6.32 33.66
CA TYR A 78 -15.62 -6.54 33.46
C TYR A 78 -15.89 -8.03 33.67
N ASP A 79 -16.95 -8.39 34.40
CA ASP A 79 -17.24 -9.77 34.84
C ASP A 79 -17.32 -10.82 33.72
N HIS A 80 -17.35 -10.41 32.44
CA HIS A 80 -17.36 -11.29 31.27
C HIS A 80 -16.03 -11.32 30.48
N LEU A 81 -15.04 -10.51 30.83
CA LEU A 81 -13.71 -10.47 30.21
C LEU A 81 -12.69 -11.15 31.12
N VAL A 82 -12.52 -12.46 30.94
CA VAL A 82 -11.56 -13.30 31.70
C VAL A 82 -10.10 -12.94 31.37
N THR A 83 -9.85 -12.25 30.25
CA THR A 83 -8.52 -11.84 29.78
C THR A 83 -8.45 -10.32 29.53
N ARG A 84 -7.44 -9.66 30.10
CA ARG A 84 -7.07 -8.27 29.78
C ARG A 84 -6.39 -8.23 28.42
N GLU A 85 -7.16 -8.42 27.36
CA GLU A 85 -6.64 -8.37 26.00
C GLU A 85 -6.34 -6.92 25.61
N PRO A 86 -5.21 -6.64 24.94
CA PRO A 86 -4.99 -5.35 24.29
C PRO A 86 -6.19 -5.04 23.37
N SER A 87 -6.98 -4.04 23.73
CA SER A 87 -8.27 -3.78 23.10
C SER A 87 -8.18 -2.69 22.04
N ILE A 88 -7.29 -1.70 22.22
CA ILE A 88 -7.18 -0.56 21.30
C ILE A 88 -5.71 -0.26 21.01
N MET A 89 -5.41 -0.11 19.71
CA MET A 89 -4.13 0.38 19.23
C MET A 89 -4.22 1.87 18.94
N HIS A 90 -3.47 2.68 19.67
CA HIS A 90 -3.34 4.11 19.43
C HIS A 90 -2.14 4.39 18.55
N ILE A 91 -2.39 5.00 17.39
CA ILE A 91 -1.37 5.41 16.43
C ILE A 91 -1.27 6.93 16.46
N PHE A 92 -0.06 7.46 16.72
CA PHE A 92 0.18 8.90 16.83
C PHE A 92 1.54 9.30 16.25
N THR A 93 1.78 10.60 16.13
CA THR A 93 3.05 11.17 15.65
C THR A 93 3.51 12.26 16.61
N LEU A 94 4.83 12.45 16.74
CA LEU A 94 5.41 13.51 17.54
C LEU A 94 5.50 14.80 16.72
N LYS A 95 5.07 15.92 17.30
CA LYS A 95 5.27 17.24 16.71
C LYS A 95 6.72 17.70 16.95
N SER A 96 7.65 17.16 16.17
CA SER A 96 9.07 17.49 16.25
C SER A 96 9.73 17.53 14.88
N LYS A 97 10.80 18.33 14.75
CA LYS A 97 11.60 18.45 13.52
C LYS A 97 12.30 17.14 13.13
N PHE A 98 12.72 16.33 14.10
CA PHE A 98 13.40 15.06 13.81
C PHE A 98 12.46 13.96 13.28
N CYS A 99 11.14 14.16 13.38
CA CYS A 99 10.12 13.28 12.81
C CYS A 99 9.51 13.86 11.54
N ASP A 100 10.15 14.83 10.86
CA ASP A 100 9.58 15.46 9.67
C ASP A 100 9.62 14.49 8.48
N PRO A 101 8.47 13.94 8.03
CA PRO A 101 8.44 12.96 6.95
C PRO A 101 8.97 13.53 5.63
N VAL A 102 8.90 14.85 5.44
CA VAL A 102 9.44 15.50 4.23
C VAL A 102 10.95 15.32 4.15
N SER A 103 11.67 15.58 5.24
CA SER A 103 13.13 15.49 5.28
C SER A 103 13.58 14.06 4.96
N ILE A 104 12.97 13.07 5.61
CA ILE A 104 13.26 11.64 5.42
C ILE A 104 13.03 11.20 3.97
N ILE A 105 11.95 11.64 3.33
CA ILE A 105 11.69 11.34 1.91
C ILE A 105 12.77 11.97 1.01
N ASN A 106 13.24 13.18 1.29
CA ASN A 106 14.26 13.80 0.44
C ASN A 106 15.65 13.17 0.62
N ASP A 107 15.94 12.67 1.81
CA ASP A 107 17.26 12.10 2.16
C ASP A 107 17.36 10.59 1.88
N SER A 108 16.23 9.91 1.63
CA SER A 108 16.20 8.50 1.26
C SER A 108 16.54 8.27 -0.22
N THR A 109 16.92 7.04 -0.55
CA THR A 109 17.25 6.61 -1.91
C THR A 109 16.33 5.52 -2.46
N ASN A 110 15.46 4.97 -1.62
CA ASN A 110 14.58 3.86 -1.97
C ASN A 110 13.19 4.04 -1.31
N LEU A 111 12.15 3.60 -2.01
CA LEU A 111 10.76 3.79 -1.58
C LEU A 111 10.41 2.84 -0.43
N GLY A 112 11.00 1.63 -0.40
CA GLY A 112 10.75 0.63 0.63
C GLY A 112 11.04 1.14 2.04
N ASN A 113 11.98 2.06 2.18
CA ASN A 113 12.35 2.63 3.47
C ASN A 113 11.45 3.77 3.93
N ILE A 114 10.47 4.27 3.16
CA ILE A 114 9.72 5.51 3.49
C ILE A 114 8.19 5.34 3.48
N TRP A 115 7.70 4.11 3.50
CA TRP A 115 6.26 3.81 3.47
C TRP A 115 5.50 4.40 4.67
N ASP A 116 6.10 4.41 5.86
CA ASP A 116 5.53 5.06 7.04
C ASP A 116 5.44 6.58 6.89
N CYS A 117 6.42 7.22 6.24
CA CYS A 117 6.36 8.64 5.88
C CYS A 117 5.23 8.94 4.92
N MET A 118 5.05 8.13 3.88
CA MET A 118 3.95 8.24 2.90
C MET A 118 2.59 8.09 3.57
N GLU A 119 2.47 7.16 4.52
CA GLU A 119 1.24 6.95 5.28
C GLU A 119 0.89 8.18 6.14
N ILE A 120 1.88 8.84 6.76
CA ILE A 120 1.64 10.11 7.47
C ILE A 120 1.09 11.19 6.53
N PHE A 121 1.59 11.29 5.30
CA PHE A 121 1.03 12.24 4.31
C PHE A 121 -0.42 11.90 3.97
N ARG A 122 -0.73 10.63 3.72
CA ARG A 122 -2.11 10.17 3.47
C ARG A 122 -3.03 10.54 4.63
N LEU A 123 -2.64 10.25 5.87
CA LEU A 123 -3.43 10.56 7.07
C LEU A 123 -3.63 12.06 7.27
N LYS A 124 -2.59 12.87 7.02
CA LYS A 124 -2.69 14.34 7.07
C LYS A 124 -3.62 14.87 5.98
N ALA A 125 -3.52 14.34 4.76
CA ALA A 125 -4.35 14.73 3.63
C ALA A 125 -5.84 14.42 3.84
N ILE A 126 -6.16 13.24 4.39
CA ILE A 126 -7.55 12.85 4.71
C ILE A 126 -8.18 13.80 5.75
N LYS A 127 -7.39 14.28 6.71
CA LYS A 127 -7.84 15.19 7.77
C LYS A 127 -7.84 16.66 7.35
N ALA A 128 -7.18 17.01 6.26
CA ALA A 128 -7.09 18.38 5.79
C ALA A 128 -8.42 18.82 5.15
N LYS A 129 -8.76 20.10 5.29
CA LYS A 129 -9.88 20.70 4.55
C LYS A 129 -9.62 20.68 3.04
N ASP A 130 -8.37 20.93 2.65
CA ASP A 130 -7.88 20.81 1.28
C ASP A 130 -6.64 19.90 1.26
N PRO A 131 -6.75 18.66 0.75
CA PRO A 131 -5.64 17.74 0.61
C PRO A 131 -4.45 18.30 -0.17
N CYS A 132 -4.68 19.22 -1.12
CA CYS A 132 -3.63 19.80 -1.96
C CYS A 132 -2.62 20.62 -1.14
N THR A 133 -3.01 21.12 0.04
CA THR A 133 -2.10 21.86 0.94
C THR A 133 -1.05 20.98 1.61
N ILE A 134 -1.26 19.67 1.64
CA ILE A 134 -0.37 18.70 2.29
C ILE A 134 0.73 18.23 1.35
N PHE A 135 0.44 18.12 0.06
CA PHE A 135 1.39 17.64 -0.95
C PHE A 135 2.17 18.80 -1.55
N ARG A 136 3.48 18.62 -1.73
CA ARG A 136 4.29 19.58 -2.46
C ARG A 136 4.01 19.48 -3.97
N PRO A 137 4.12 20.60 -4.72
CA PRO A 137 4.07 20.55 -6.17
C PRO A 137 5.14 19.58 -6.68
N MET A 138 4.72 18.61 -7.50
CA MET A 138 5.66 17.70 -8.14
C MET A 138 6.48 18.45 -9.19
N SER A 139 7.71 17.98 -9.43
CA SER A 139 8.53 18.48 -10.53
C SER A 139 7.77 18.33 -11.84
N LYS A 140 7.74 19.40 -12.65
CA LYS A 140 7.16 19.34 -14.00
C LYS A 140 8.02 18.51 -14.96
N ASN A 141 9.30 18.31 -14.66
CA ASN A 141 10.23 17.55 -15.49
C ASN A 141 10.47 16.16 -14.90
N LEU A 142 9.49 15.27 -15.05
CA LEU A 142 9.56 13.89 -14.54
C LEU A 142 10.68 13.08 -15.21
N GLU A 143 11.00 13.35 -16.48
CA GLU A 143 11.98 12.58 -17.25
C GLU A 143 13.42 12.69 -16.72
N SER A 144 13.71 13.78 -15.99
CA SER A 144 15.00 14.01 -15.34
C SER A 144 15.13 13.37 -13.96
N LEU A 145 14.05 12.80 -13.43
CA LEU A 145 14.01 12.25 -12.08
C LEU A 145 14.63 10.85 -12.03
N SER A 146 15.26 10.55 -10.89
CA SER A 146 15.66 9.17 -10.57
C SER A 146 14.45 8.24 -10.41
N LEU A 147 14.67 6.93 -10.51
CA LEU A 147 13.64 5.91 -10.28
C LEU A 147 12.92 6.12 -8.93
N TYR A 148 13.68 6.37 -7.86
CA TYR A 148 13.15 6.67 -6.54
C TYR A 148 12.22 7.89 -6.54
N GLN A 149 12.67 9.01 -7.12
CA GLN A 149 11.88 10.23 -7.21
C GLN A 149 10.61 10.06 -8.06
N LEU A 150 10.69 9.26 -9.13
CA LEU A 150 9.52 8.89 -9.94
C LEU A 150 8.52 8.06 -9.14
N GLN A 151 8.99 7.06 -8.38
CA GLN A 151 8.15 6.25 -7.50
C GLN A 151 7.46 7.08 -6.42
N VAL A 152 8.20 7.99 -5.76
CA VAL A 152 7.66 8.96 -4.79
C VAL A 152 6.59 9.83 -5.45
N SER A 153 6.90 10.42 -6.61
CA SER A 153 5.97 11.26 -7.36
C SER A 153 4.69 10.50 -7.75
N MET A 154 4.83 9.28 -8.25
CA MET A 154 3.71 8.41 -8.59
C MET A 154 2.80 8.19 -7.37
N TRP A 155 3.34 7.73 -6.24
CA TRP A 155 2.54 7.44 -5.05
C TRP A 155 1.93 8.70 -4.43
N MET A 156 2.64 9.83 -4.40
CA MET A 156 2.07 11.09 -3.94
C MET A 156 0.88 11.52 -4.82
N THR A 157 0.97 11.32 -6.14
CA THR A 157 -0.15 11.59 -7.06
C THR A 157 -1.34 10.69 -6.78
N VAL A 158 -1.08 9.39 -6.59
CA VAL A 158 -2.10 8.38 -6.31
C VAL A 158 -2.81 8.69 -4.99
N ILE A 159 -2.05 8.94 -3.92
CA ILE A 159 -2.60 9.31 -2.61
C ILE A 159 -3.44 10.58 -2.72
N MET A 160 -2.92 11.63 -3.39
CA MET A 160 -3.65 12.88 -3.59
C MET A 160 -4.94 12.66 -4.38
N ASN A 161 -4.93 11.82 -5.42
CA ASN A 161 -6.13 11.49 -6.19
C ASN A 161 -7.18 10.77 -5.33
N VAL A 162 -6.77 9.79 -4.51
CA VAL A 162 -7.69 9.09 -3.58
C VAL A 162 -8.27 10.07 -2.55
N CYS A 163 -7.45 10.96 -1.99
CA CYS A 163 -7.91 11.90 -0.96
C CYS A 163 -8.86 12.97 -1.53
N THR A 164 -8.64 13.41 -2.77
CA THR A 164 -9.47 14.44 -3.43
C THR A 164 -10.76 13.84 -4.00
N THR A 165 -10.69 12.67 -4.64
CA THR A 165 -11.87 12.03 -5.26
C THR A 165 -12.69 11.19 -4.28
N LYS A 166 -12.10 10.80 -3.14
CA LYS A 166 -12.65 9.83 -2.17
C LYS A 166 -13.00 8.47 -2.80
N LYS A 167 -12.41 8.14 -3.95
CA LYS A 167 -12.61 6.85 -4.63
C LYS A 167 -11.41 5.94 -4.38
N PRO A 168 -11.62 4.68 -3.98
CA PRO A 168 -10.53 3.73 -3.88
C PRO A 168 -9.99 3.44 -5.28
N ILE A 169 -8.67 3.30 -5.38
CA ILE A 169 -8.01 2.82 -6.59
C ILE A 169 -7.77 1.32 -6.41
N PRO A 170 -8.45 0.47 -7.19
CA PRO A 170 -8.43 -0.98 -6.95
C PRO A 170 -7.07 -1.61 -7.29
N ASN A 171 -6.36 -1.09 -8.29
CA ASN A 171 -5.07 -1.61 -8.73
C ASN A 171 -4.32 -0.61 -9.62
N MET A 172 -3.11 -0.97 -10.01
CA MET A 172 -2.25 -0.17 -10.90
C MET A 172 -2.79 -0.03 -12.33
N ASP A 173 -3.62 -0.98 -12.80
CA ASP A 173 -4.23 -0.86 -14.13
C ASP A 173 -5.21 0.30 -14.18
N HIS A 174 -5.96 0.52 -13.10
CA HIS A 174 -6.81 1.70 -12.95
C HIS A 174 -5.99 3.01 -12.98
N ILE A 175 -4.82 3.04 -12.34
CA ILE A 175 -3.91 4.21 -12.38
C ILE A 175 -3.47 4.49 -13.81
N ARG A 176 -3.12 3.44 -14.56
CA ARG A 176 -2.68 3.53 -15.96
C ARG A 176 -3.81 3.98 -16.88
N GLU A 177 -4.98 3.37 -16.79
CA GLU A 177 -6.14 3.64 -17.64
C GLU A 177 -6.71 5.04 -17.40
N SER A 178 -6.78 5.45 -16.13
CA SER A 178 -7.26 6.76 -15.74
C SER A 178 -6.19 7.85 -15.88
N LYS A 179 -4.99 7.50 -16.40
CA LYS A 179 -3.84 8.41 -16.58
C LYS A 179 -3.59 9.27 -15.34
N ILE A 180 -3.66 8.65 -14.16
CA ILE A 180 -3.55 9.38 -12.89
C ILE A 180 -2.15 10.01 -12.76
N THR A 181 -1.13 9.39 -13.36
CA THR A 181 0.25 9.86 -13.29
C THR A 181 1.05 9.49 -14.54
N GLU A 182 1.89 10.42 -14.97
CA GLU A 182 2.85 10.25 -16.08
C GLU A 182 4.14 9.56 -15.63
N ALA A 183 4.35 9.37 -14.32
CA ALA A 183 5.54 8.71 -13.79
C ALA A 183 5.58 7.20 -14.10
N LEU A 184 4.43 6.56 -14.29
CA LEU A 184 4.33 5.12 -14.54
C LEU A 184 5.17 4.60 -15.72
N PRO A 185 5.03 5.13 -16.95
CA PRO A 185 5.85 4.70 -18.08
C PRO A 185 7.34 4.97 -17.85
N LEU A 186 7.70 6.05 -17.15
CA LEU A 186 9.09 6.37 -16.83
C LEU A 186 9.68 5.38 -15.80
N ILE A 187 8.92 4.98 -14.77
CA ILE A 187 9.33 3.93 -13.83
C ILE A 187 9.62 2.63 -14.57
N PHE A 188 8.71 2.23 -15.47
CA PHE A 188 8.91 1.03 -16.28
C PHE A 188 10.16 1.15 -17.16
N LEU A 189 10.39 2.30 -17.79
CA LEU A 189 11.57 2.57 -18.62
C LEU A 189 12.89 2.38 -17.85
N HIS A 190 13.01 2.99 -16.66
CA HIS A 190 14.17 2.83 -15.79
C HIS A 190 14.38 1.37 -15.37
N SER A 191 13.29 0.68 -15.07
CA SER A 191 13.31 -0.71 -14.61
C SER A 191 13.70 -1.68 -15.72
N ALA A 192 13.15 -1.49 -16.93
CA ALA A 192 13.50 -2.26 -18.12
C ALA A 192 14.98 -2.12 -18.48
N CYS A 193 15.52 -0.89 -18.46
CA CYS A 193 16.96 -0.66 -18.69
C CYS A 193 17.81 -1.41 -17.65
N THR A 194 17.47 -1.26 -16.36
CA THR A 194 18.20 -1.90 -15.26
C THR A 194 18.14 -3.42 -15.34
N TYR A 195 16.99 -3.99 -15.71
CA TYR A 195 16.82 -5.42 -15.90
C TYR A 195 17.69 -5.94 -17.05
N LEU A 196 17.67 -5.25 -18.21
CA LEU A 196 18.51 -5.61 -19.35
C LEU A 196 19.99 -5.51 -19.03
N GLU A 197 20.44 -4.47 -18.33
CA GLU A 197 21.84 -4.34 -17.87
C GLU A 197 22.29 -5.53 -17.04
N LYS A 198 21.45 -5.99 -16.11
CA LYS A 198 21.75 -7.18 -15.30
C LYS A 198 21.75 -8.45 -16.15
N LEU A 199 20.80 -8.56 -17.07
CA LEU A 199 20.69 -9.72 -17.94
C LEU A 199 21.90 -9.87 -18.86
N MET A 200 22.40 -8.77 -19.43
CA MET A 200 23.58 -8.75 -20.29
C MET A 200 24.89 -9.11 -19.58
N LYS A 201 24.91 -9.12 -18.24
CA LYS A 201 26.07 -9.61 -17.46
C LYS A 201 26.11 -11.14 -17.36
N LYS A 202 25.03 -11.85 -17.72
CA LYS A 202 25.00 -13.32 -17.74
C LYS A 202 25.63 -13.85 -19.03
N SER A 203 26.39 -14.93 -18.91
CA SER A 203 27.03 -15.61 -20.03
C SER A 203 26.04 -16.37 -20.92
N ILE A 204 24.99 -16.94 -20.31
CA ILE A 204 23.97 -17.75 -20.97
C ILE A 204 22.60 -17.27 -20.52
N LEU A 205 21.71 -17.04 -21.49
CA LEU A 205 20.31 -16.69 -21.25
C LEU A 205 19.41 -17.89 -21.51
N SER A 206 18.37 -18.04 -20.69
CA SER A 206 17.28 -18.97 -20.96
C SER A 206 16.41 -18.48 -22.13
N GLU A 207 15.50 -19.34 -22.62
CA GLU A 207 14.53 -18.96 -23.66
C GLU A 207 13.65 -17.79 -23.21
N ASP A 208 13.09 -17.85 -22.00
CA ASP A 208 12.30 -16.76 -21.40
C ASP A 208 13.09 -15.46 -21.28
N GLN A 209 14.37 -15.54 -20.91
CA GLN A 209 15.25 -14.38 -20.79
C GLN A 209 15.55 -13.79 -22.17
N THR A 210 15.83 -14.62 -23.17
CA THR A 210 16.04 -14.19 -24.56
C THR A 210 14.78 -13.52 -25.11
N PHE A 211 13.60 -14.09 -24.84
CA PHE A 211 12.33 -13.52 -25.25
C PHE A 211 12.01 -12.21 -24.50
N THR A 212 12.39 -12.11 -23.22
CA THR A 212 12.30 -10.87 -22.45
C THR A 212 13.15 -9.76 -23.08
N VAL A 213 14.38 -10.07 -23.55
CA VAL A 213 15.21 -9.09 -24.26
C VAL A 213 14.46 -8.52 -25.46
N PHE A 214 13.87 -9.40 -26.28
CA PHE A 214 13.07 -8.98 -27.43
C PHE A 214 11.91 -8.05 -27.04
N LEU A 215 11.11 -8.43 -26.03
CA LEU A 215 9.94 -7.64 -25.60
C LEU A 215 10.34 -6.27 -25.05
N LEU A 216 11.35 -6.21 -24.18
CA LEU A 216 11.82 -4.96 -23.58
C LEU A 216 12.52 -4.07 -24.59
N ARG A 217 13.33 -4.64 -25.49
CA ARG A 217 13.95 -3.89 -26.60
C ARG A 217 12.88 -3.21 -27.45
N ARG A 218 11.83 -3.93 -27.84
CA ARG A 218 10.72 -3.38 -28.61
C ARG A 218 10.02 -2.24 -27.88
N TYR A 219 9.83 -2.35 -26.56
CA TYR A 219 9.31 -1.26 -25.73
C TYR A 219 10.21 -0.01 -25.81
N LEU A 220 11.52 -0.19 -25.66
CA LEU A 220 12.51 0.91 -25.69
C LEU A 220 12.58 1.60 -27.06
N GLU A 221 12.54 0.82 -28.16
CA GLU A 221 12.52 1.36 -29.53
C GLU A 221 11.29 2.23 -29.78
N ILE A 222 10.13 1.79 -29.30
CA ILE A 222 8.88 2.56 -29.37
C ILE A 222 9.02 3.86 -28.59
N TYR A 223 9.51 3.82 -27.36
CA TYR A 223 9.68 5.02 -26.54
C TYR A 223 10.58 6.05 -27.23
N LYS A 224 11.72 5.60 -27.79
CA LYS A 224 12.65 6.46 -28.53
C LYS A 224 12.05 7.04 -29.82
N GLY A 225 11.12 6.33 -30.45
CA GLY A 225 10.44 6.77 -31.68
C GLY A 225 9.36 7.82 -31.45
N ILE A 226 9.01 8.16 -30.21
CA ILE A 226 8.05 9.21 -29.88
C ILE A 226 8.76 10.57 -29.98
N PRO A 227 8.37 11.47 -30.91
CA PRO A 227 8.97 12.80 -30.98
C PRO A 227 8.68 13.57 -29.70
N SER A 228 9.72 13.92 -28.93
CA SER A 228 9.55 14.82 -27.79
C SER A 228 9.84 16.25 -28.24
N VAL A 229 8.97 17.19 -27.87
CA VAL A 229 9.14 18.62 -28.17
C VAL A 229 10.31 19.21 -27.34
N GLU A 230 10.88 18.44 -26.40
CA GLU A 230 11.94 18.84 -25.47
C GLU A 230 13.19 17.95 -25.56
N ASP A 231 13.57 17.51 -26.76
CA ASP A 231 14.71 16.59 -27.02
C ASP A 231 16.07 17.02 -26.41
N SER A 232 16.21 18.29 -26.00
CA SER A 232 17.41 18.79 -25.34
C SER A 232 17.51 18.51 -23.83
N LYS A 233 16.41 18.20 -23.14
CA LYS A 233 16.41 18.04 -21.66
C LYS A 233 16.59 16.60 -21.16
N ASN A 234 16.39 15.61 -22.02
CA ASN A 234 16.37 14.19 -21.63
C ASN A 234 17.61 13.39 -22.09
N LYS A 235 18.77 14.07 -22.18
CA LYS A 235 19.99 13.50 -22.80
C LYS A 235 20.49 12.24 -22.09
N SER A 236 20.43 12.20 -20.75
CA SER A 236 20.96 11.07 -19.96
C SER A 236 20.13 9.80 -20.12
N THR A 237 18.80 9.88 -19.99
CA THR A 237 17.91 8.72 -20.14
C THR A 237 17.93 8.21 -21.58
N ASN A 238 17.88 9.11 -22.57
CA ASN A 238 17.98 8.74 -23.98
C ASN A 238 19.33 8.10 -24.32
N GLN A 239 20.42 8.59 -23.75
CA GLN A 239 21.74 7.97 -23.89
C GLN A 239 21.75 6.55 -23.30
N ARG A 240 21.24 6.37 -22.07
CA ARG A 240 21.15 5.05 -21.44
C ARG A 240 20.33 4.08 -22.28
N ILE A 241 19.18 4.50 -22.79
CA ILE A 241 18.35 3.68 -23.70
C ILE A 241 19.15 3.29 -24.93
N GLN A 242 19.86 4.23 -25.56
CA GLN A 242 20.65 3.96 -26.75
C GLN A 242 21.76 2.92 -26.49
N GLU A 243 22.45 3.04 -25.35
CA GLU A 243 23.47 2.08 -24.93
C GLU A 243 22.88 0.67 -24.77
N ILE A 244 21.71 0.55 -24.14
CA ILE A 244 21.01 -0.73 -23.98
C ILE A 244 20.51 -1.30 -25.31
N LEU A 245 19.96 -0.46 -26.18
CA LEU A 245 19.56 -0.89 -27.51
C LEU A 245 20.75 -1.39 -28.33
N ASN A 246 21.91 -0.75 -28.20
CA ASN A 246 23.16 -1.19 -28.84
C ASN A 246 23.63 -2.54 -28.26
N MET A 247 23.63 -2.68 -26.92
CA MET A 247 24.01 -3.92 -26.24
C MET A 247 23.10 -5.09 -26.59
N THR A 248 21.84 -4.86 -26.94
CA THR A 248 20.88 -5.94 -27.24
C THR A 248 20.71 -6.21 -28.73
N THR A 249 21.52 -5.59 -29.61
CA THR A 249 21.38 -5.70 -31.09
C THR A 249 21.59 -7.11 -31.64
N PHE A 250 22.39 -7.93 -30.96
CA PHE A 250 22.70 -9.27 -31.43
C PHE A 250 21.56 -10.28 -31.21
N TYR A 251 20.53 -9.91 -30.43
CA TYR A 251 19.32 -10.73 -30.29
C TYR A 251 18.37 -10.46 -31.45
N SER A 252 17.92 -11.54 -32.10
CA SER A 252 17.01 -11.45 -33.23
C SER A 252 15.62 -10.99 -32.80
N ASN A 253 14.96 -10.26 -33.69
CA ASN A 253 13.54 -9.96 -33.55
C ASN A 253 12.74 -11.26 -33.62
N GLN A 254 11.81 -11.42 -32.69
CA GLN A 254 10.94 -12.59 -32.61
C GLN A 254 9.49 -12.20 -32.92
N ILE A 255 8.66 -13.19 -33.21
CA ILE A 255 7.22 -13.01 -33.35
C ILE A 255 6.59 -13.51 -32.06
N GLU A 256 5.92 -12.62 -31.33
CA GLU A 256 5.17 -13.02 -30.15
C GLU A 256 3.96 -13.88 -30.55
N LYS A 257 3.81 -15.03 -29.89
CA LYS A 257 2.68 -15.94 -30.03
C LYS A 257 1.95 -16.06 -28.70
N CYS A 258 0.65 -16.32 -28.74
CA CYS A 258 -0.14 -16.60 -27.56
C CYS A 258 0.28 -17.96 -26.97
N ASN A 259 0.67 -17.98 -25.70
CA ASN A 259 1.09 -19.21 -25.02
C ASN A 259 -0.03 -20.28 -24.94
N LEU A 260 -1.30 -19.86 -25.07
CA LEU A 260 -2.46 -20.76 -24.98
C LEU A 260 -2.88 -21.37 -26.32
N CYS A 261 -2.75 -20.62 -27.44
CA CYS A 261 -3.25 -21.07 -28.75
C CYS A 261 -2.27 -20.97 -29.90
N GLY A 262 -1.05 -20.47 -29.67
CA GLY A 262 0.00 -20.33 -30.69
C GLY A 262 -0.23 -19.23 -31.72
N GLU A 263 -1.40 -18.57 -31.71
CA GLU A 263 -1.70 -17.48 -32.64
C GLU A 263 -0.76 -16.30 -32.46
N ARG A 264 -0.38 -15.70 -33.57
CA ARG A 264 0.46 -14.49 -33.58
C ARG A 264 -0.27 -13.36 -32.87
N ILE A 265 0.43 -12.71 -31.95
CA ILE A 265 -0.06 -11.49 -31.32
C ILE A 265 0.48 -10.30 -32.11
N ASP A 266 -0.34 -9.79 -33.02
CA ASP A 266 -0.05 -8.57 -33.75
C ASP A 266 -0.46 -7.37 -32.90
N GLY A 267 0.53 -6.62 -32.41
CA GLY A 267 0.32 -5.40 -31.65
C GLY A 267 1.45 -5.11 -30.67
N MET A 268 1.31 -4.03 -29.91
CA MET A 268 2.32 -3.55 -28.96
C MET A 268 2.24 -4.34 -27.64
N TRP A 269 3.20 -4.11 -26.75
CA TRP A 269 3.28 -4.72 -25.42
C TRP A 269 2.02 -4.55 -24.53
N HIS A 270 1.13 -3.62 -24.84
CA HIS A 270 -0.10 -3.36 -24.09
C HIS A 270 -1.31 -4.21 -24.54
N VAL A 271 -1.15 -5.06 -25.55
CA VAL A 271 -2.24 -5.95 -26.00
C VAL A 271 -2.63 -6.91 -24.89
N ARG A 272 -3.90 -6.85 -24.49
CA ARG A 272 -4.49 -7.62 -23.38
C ARG A 272 -5.14 -8.92 -23.79
N ALA A 273 -5.35 -9.15 -25.08
CA ALA A 273 -5.93 -10.39 -25.59
C ALA A 273 -5.34 -10.77 -26.94
N CYS A 274 -5.19 -12.06 -27.21
CA CYS A 274 -4.79 -12.52 -28.54
C CYS A 274 -5.96 -12.42 -29.54
N PRO A 275 -5.73 -12.60 -30.86
CA PRO A 275 -6.79 -12.54 -31.87
C PRO A 275 -7.97 -13.51 -31.64
N ARG A 276 -7.76 -14.59 -30.88
CA ARG A 276 -8.80 -15.55 -30.49
C ARG A 276 -9.52 -15.19 -29.18
N GLY A 277 -9.19 -14.06 -28.55
CA GLY A 277 -9.85 -13.59 -27.33
C GLY A 277 -9.29 -14.11 -26.01
N HIS A 278 -8.21 -14.90 -26.02
CA HIS A 278 -7.54 -15.30 -24.77
C HIS A 278 -6.89 -14.08 -24.11
N LYS A 279 -7.17 -13.88 -22.81
CA LYS A 279 -6.51 -12.84 -22.01
C LYS A 279 -5.02 -13.12 -21.90
N LEU A 280 -4.22 -12.06 -21.98
CA LEU A 280 -2.76 -12.09 -21.91
C LEU A 280 -2.30 -11.34 -20.64
N PRO A 281 -2.42 -11.96 -19.46
CA PRO A 281 -1.78 -11.41 -18.26
C PRO A 281 -0.27 -11.38 -18.50
N ARG A 282 0.36 -10.24 -18.23
CA ARG A 282 1.78 -10.01 -18.50
C ARG A 282 2.52 -9.65 -17.24
N CYS A 283 3.74 -10.12 -17.12
CA CYS A 283 4.65 -9.67 -16.08
C CYS A 283 4.91 -8.18 -16.20
N CYS A 284 4.78 -7.47 -15.08
CA CYS A 284 5.03 -6.03 -15.03
C CYS A 284 6.48 -5.60 -15.26
N MET A 285 7.45 -6.51 -15.16
CA MET A 285 8.87 -6.22 -15.38
C MET A 285 9.32 -6.73 -16.75
N THR A 286 9.05 -7.99 -17.08
CA THR A 286 9.60 -8.67 -18.27
C THR A 286 8.68 -8.64 -19.49
N LEU A 287 7.41 -8.24 -19.31
CA LEU A 287 6.34 -8.30 -20.32
C LEU A 287 5.97 -9.71 -20.82
N LEU A 288 6.63 -10.75 -20.30
CA LEU A 288 6.30 -12.15 -20.59
C LEU A 288 4.85 -12.45 -20.22
N GLN A 289 4.18 -13.27 -21.03
CA GLN A 289 2.85 -13.78 -20.71
C GLN A 289 2.94 -14.72 -19.49
N ILE A 290 2.06 -14.52 -18.52
CA ILE A 290 1.98 -15.36 -17.32
C ILE A 290 0.84 -16.37 -17.52
N THR A 291 1.19 -17.55 -18.03
CA THR A 291 0.28 -18.70 -18.10
C THR A 291 0.54 -19.73 -17.00
N LEU A 292 1.61 -19.53 -16.22
CA LEU A 292 1.98 -20.39 -15.11
C LEU A 292 1.04 -20.17 -13.94
N LEU A 293 0.78 -21.26 -13.22
CA LEU A 293 0.13 -21.18 -11.92
C LEU A 293 1.09 -20.48 -10.92
N GLU A 294 2.31 -20.96 -10.80
CA GLU A 294 3.26 -20.32 -9.90
C GLU A 294 3.70 -18.98 -10.50
N TYR A 295 3.14 -17.86 -10.01
CA TYR A 295 3.55 -16.51 -10.34
C TYR A 295 3.74 -15.68 -9.08
N ARG A 296 4.36 -14.51 -9.22
CA ARG A 296 4.65 -13.59 -8.12
C ARG A 296 3.69 -12.40 -8.13
N VAL A 297 3.32 -11.88 -6.97
CA VAL A 297 2.40 -10.74 -6.80
C VAL A 297 2.97 -9.72 -5.85
N CYS A 298 2.83 -8.43 -6.19
CA CYS A 298 3.11 -7.36 -5.24
C CYS A 298 1.96 -7.21 -4.23
N PRO A 299 2.21 -7.31 -2.91
CA PRO A 299 1.17 -7.22 -1.89
C PRO A 299 0.54 -5.82 -1.78
N ILE A 300 1.23 -4.79 -2.27
CA ILE A 300 0.75 -3.39 -2.21
C ILE A 300 -0.12 -3.05 -3.42
N CYS A 301 0.33 -3.39 -4.62
CA CYS A 301 -0.28 -2.88 -5.85
C CYS A 301 -0.95 -3.94 -6.73
N GLY A 302 -0.87 -5.21 -6.33
CA GLY A 302 -1.49 -6.35 -7.01
C GLY A 302 -0.87 -6.72 -8.36
N GLN A 303 0.20 -6.04 -8.79
CA GLN A 303 0.84 -6.36 -10.07
C GLN A 303 1.50 -7.73 -10.04
N ILE A 304 1.43 -8.41 -11.18
CA ILE A 304 1.89 -9.78 -11.36
C ILE A 304 3.28 -9.82 -12.03
N PHE A 305 4.05 -10.84 -11.66
CA PHE A 305 5.45 -10.97 -12.05
C PHE A 305 5.79 -12.42 -12.41
N HIS A 306 6.65 -12.58 -13.42
CA HIS A 306 7.08 -13.88 -13.90
C HIS A 306 8.13 -14.49 -12.95
N PRO A 307 8.09 -15.81 -12.67
CA PRO A 307 9.07 -16.47 -11.78
C PRO A 307 10.52 -16.36 -12.25
N SER A 308 10.76 -16.18 -13.54
CA SER A 308 12.12 -16.02 -14.11
C SER A 308 12.92 -14.83 -13.55
N LEU A 309 12.27 -13.93 -12.80
CA LEU A 309 12.98 -12.91 -12.03
C LEU A 309 13.91 -13.51 -10.95
N GLU A 310 13.58 -14.68 -10.42
CA GLU A 310 14.39 -15.41 -9.42
C GLU A 310 15.76 -15.83 -9.99
N ASP A 311 15.90 -15.95 -11.31
CA ASP A 311 17.17 -16.26 -11.96
C ASP A 311 18.14 -15.08 -11.99
N ILE A 312 17.66 -13.87 -11.66
CA ILE A 312 18.38 -12.60 -11.78
C ILE A 312 18.51 -11.88 -10.43
N TYR A 313 17.51 -12.02 -9.56
CA TYR A 313 17.43 -11.36 -8.26
C TYR A 313 17.26 -12.41 -7.17
N GLU A 314 18.07 -12.29 -6.11
CA GLU A 314 17.91 -13.10 -4.90
C GLU A 314 16.55 -12.84 -4.22
N GLU A 315 16.20 -11.56 -4.09
CA GLU A 315 14.87 -11.13 -3.65
C GLU A 315 14.28 -10.17 -4.71
N PRO A 316 13.43 -10.68 -5.62
CA PRO A 316 12.76 -9.84 -6.59
C PRO A 316 11.82 -8.83 -5.91
N GLN A 317 11.83 -7.59 -6.39
CA GLN A 317 11.02 -6.50 -5.83
C GLN A 317 10.11 -5.87 -6.88
N CYS A 318 8.99 -5.33 -6.43
CA CYS A 318 8.05 -4.60 -7.28
C CYS A 318 8.65 -3.26 -7.70
N GLN A 319 8.83 -3.03 -9.00
CA GLN A 319 9.39 -1.77 -9.51
C GLN A 319 8.58 -0.50 -9.17
N PHE A 320 7.31 -0.65 -8.80
CA PHE A 320 6.43 0.47 -8.45
C PHE A 320 6.38 0.74 -6.95
N CYS A 321 6.52 -0.31 -6.13
CA CYS A 321 6.29 -0.25 -4.69
C CYS A 321 7.57 -0.42 -3.88
N ASP A 322 8.64 -0.92 -4.51
CA ASP A 322 9.92 -1.19 -3.88
C ASP A 322 9.78 -2.10 -2.65
N VAL A 323 8.94 -3.13 -2.78
CA VAL A 323 8.74 -4.18 -1.77
C VAL A 323 8.92 -5.56 -2.40
N PRO A 324 9.32 -6.58 -1.62
CA PRO A 324 9.43 -7.94 -2.09
C PRO A 324 8.12 -8.44 -2.74
N ILE A 325 8.24 -9.14 -3.87
CA ILE A 325 7.10 -9.80 -4.51
C ILE A 325 6.91 -11.20 -3.92
N LEU A 326 5.69 -11.50 -3.53
CA LEU A 326 5.34 -12.75 -2.86
C LEU A 326 4.93 -13.80 -3.88
N ARG A 327 5.11 -15.09 -3.57
CA ARG A 327 4.50 -16.16 -4.37
C ARG A 327 2.98 -16.06 -4.22
N ASN A 328 2.28 -16.15 -5.33
CA ASN A 328 0.84 -16.36 -5.29
C ASN A 328 0.60 -17.76 -4.73
N SER A 329 0.16 -17.87 -3.48
CA SER A 329 -0.48 -19.10 -3.03
C SER A 329 -1.79 -19.19 -3.80
N TYR A 330 -1.93 -20.19 -4.68
CA TYR A 330 -3.27 -20.69 -4.94
C TYR A 330 -3.76 -21.34 -3.65
N ASP A 331 -4.29 -20.52 -2.75
CA ASP A 331 -5.17 -21.04 -1.73
C ASP A 331 -6.39 -21.57 -2.49
N PHE A 332 -6.49 -22.89 -2.56
CA PHE A 332 -7.67 -23.61 -3.03
C PHE A 332 -8.91 -23.39 -2.13
N ASP A 333 -8.90 -22.39 -1.23
CA ASP A 333 -9.96 -22.07 -0.28
C ASP A 333 -10.26 -20.56 -0.23
N ALA A 334 -10.62 -19.96 -1.37
CA ALA A 334 -11.13 -18.59 -1.43
C ALA A 334 -12.55 -18.44 -0.85
N GLU A 335 -13.19 -19.52 -0.39
CA GLU A 335 -14.43 -19.44 0.40
C GLU A 335 -14.18 -19.18 1.90
N ASN A 336 -12.92 -19.27 2.37
CA ASN A 336 -12.57 -19.01 3.78
C ASN A 336 -11.59 -17.84 3.98
N SER A 337 -11.25 -17.07 2.94
CA SER A 337 -10.48 -15.83 3.13
C SER A 337 -11.38 -14.69 3.62
N GLU A 338 -12.00 -14.87 4.79
CA GLU A 338 -12.35 -13.73 5.65
C GLU A 338 -11.02 -13.04 5.95
N LEU A 339 -10.76 -11.92 5.27
CA LEU A 339 -9.65 -11.02 5.54
C LEU A 339 -9.56 -10.81 7.06
N TYR A 340 -8.37 -11.10 7.60
CA TYR A 340 -7.94 -10.83 8.96
C TYR A 340 -8.64 -9.59 9.56
N GLY A 341 -9.45 -9.82 10.59
CA GLY A 341 -10.08 -8.76 11.38
C GLY A 341 -11.54 -9.00 11.74
N ARG A 342 -11.92 -10.18 12.25
CA ARG A 342 -13.16 -10.28 13.02
C ARG A 342 -13.03 -9.37 14.24
N ASN A 343 -13.86 -8.34 14.30
CA ASN A 343 -13.99 -7.49 15.47
C ASN A 343 -14.53 -8.35 16.63
N LEU A 344 -13.63 -8.76 17.54
CA LEU A 344 -13.97 -9.57 18.71
C LEU A 344 -14.89 -8.85 19.70
N SER A 345 -15.12 -7.55 19.51
CA SER A 345 -16.04 -6.72 20.32
C SER A 345 -17.49 -6.82 19.86
N LEU A 346 -17.79 -7.50 18.74
CA LEU A 346 -19.18 -7.73 18.31
C LEU A 346 -19.74 -8.97 19.01
N PRO A 347 -20.96 -8.89 19.57
CA PRO A 347 -21.60 -10.04 20.20
C PRO A 347 -21.78 -11.15 19.16
N ARG A 348 -21.38 -12.37 19.53
CA ARG A 348 -21.67 -13.58 18.74
C ARG A 348 -23.20 -13.71 18.66
N ASN A 349 -23.77 -13.54 17.47
CA ASN A 349 -25.06 -14.16 17.22
C ASN A 349 -24.83 -15.67 17.34
N ALA A 350 -25.40 -16.27 18.38
CA ALA A 350 -25.32 -17.70 18.57
C ALA A 350 -26.05 -18.36 17.39
N ASP A 351 -25.29 -19.01 16.52
CA ASP A 351 -25.82 -20.02 15.63
C ASP A 351 -26.38 -21.13 16.52
N ILE A 352 -27.71 -21.15 16.65
CA ILE A 352 -28.42 -22.26 17.25
C ILE A 352 -28.32 -23.41 16.26
N THR A 353 -27.52 -24.40 16.63
CA THR A 353 -27.34 -25.68 15.94
C THR A 353 -28.67 -26.39 15.73
N ILE A 354 -28.98 -26.67 14.46
CA ILE A 354 -29.46 -27.93 13.88
C ILE A 354 -30.44 -28.75 14.74
N GLU A 355 -31.70 -28.83 14.28
CA GLU A 355 -32.46 -30.08 14.34
C GLU A 355 -32.86 -30.54 12.93
N SER A 356 -32.60 -31.83 12.72
CA SER A 356 -32.82 -32.70 11.57
C SER A 356 -34.25 -32.74 11.03
N ARG A 357 -34.41 -32.89 9.70
CA ARG A 357 -35.28 -33.93 9.11
C ARG A 357 -35.08 -34.11 7.59
N ASP A 358 -34.70 -35.35 7.29
CA ASP A 358 -34.78 -36.24 6.12
C ASP A 358 -34.74 -35.74 4.64
N PRO A 359 -34.03 -36.50 3.78
CA PRO A 359 -33.97 -36.27 2.34
C PRO A 359 -35.00 -37.15 1.61
N GLU A 360 -36.03 -36.55 1.00
CA GLU A 360 -36.75 -37.10 -0.17
C GLU A 360 -37.91 -36.17 -0.54
N SER A 361 -37.70 -35.33 -1.55
CA SER A 361 -38.73 -34.95 -2.53
C SER A 361 -38.10 -34.11 -3.65
N GLU A 362 -38.01 -34.70 -4.83
CA GLU A 362 -37.71 -34.04 -6.10
C GLU A 362 -38.87 -33.10 -6.49
N GLU A 363 -38.57 -31.84 -6.81
CA GLU A 363 -38.86 -31.17 -8.08
C GLU A 363 -38.45 -29.68 -8.02
N PRO A 364 -38.00 -29.05 -9.13
CA PRO A 364 -37.35 -27.76 -9.11
C PRO A 364 -38.34 -26.60 -9.34
N PRO A 365 -38.21 -25.45 -8.64
CA PRO A 365 -38.86 -24.22 -9.08
C PRO A 365 -37.84 -23.19 -9.58
N ASP A 366 -38.05 -22.84 -10.85
CA ASP A 366 -37.84 -21.57 -11.52
C ASP A 366 -36.86 -20.52 -10.99
N LYS A 367 -35.97 -20.14 -11.92
CA LYS A 367 -35.16 -18.93 -11.90
C LYS A 367 -36.05 -17.68 -11.83
N GLN A 368 -36.06 -17.01 -10.68
CA GLN A 368 -36.24 -15.55 -10.62
C GLN A 368 -35.06 -14.90 -9.92
N LYS A 369 -34.22 -14.23 -10.71
CA LYS A 369 -33.22 -13.27 -10.22
C LYS A 369 -33.95 -12.12 -9.52
N GLN A 370 -34.04 -12.17 -8.19
CA GLN A 370 -34.38 -10.98 -7.41
C GLN A 370 -33.19 -10.02 -7.40
N SER A 371 -33.42 -8.82 -7.94
CA SER A 371 -32.53 -7.68 -7.90
C SER A 371 -32.30 -7.22 -6.46
N LYS A 372 -31.10 -7.45 -5.91
CA LYS A 372 -30.65 -6.86 -4.63
C LYS A 372 -30.26 -5.39 -4.81
N TRP A 373 -31.23 -4.52 -5.07
CA TRP A 373 -31.11 -3.07 -4.84
C TRP A 373 -32.50 -2.51 -4.52
N ASN A 374 -32.89 -2.59 -3.25
CA ASN A 374 -33.99 -1.79 -2.72
C ASN A 374 -33.45 -1.03 -1.49
N THR A 375 -32.78 0.09 -1.74
CA THR A 375 -32.41 1.08 -0.72
C THR A 375 -33.57 2.04 -0.57
N SER A 376 -34.49 1.72 0.33
CA SER A 376 -35.55 2.63 0.76
C SER A 376 -35.56 2.71 2.28
N GLN A 377 -34.51 3.33 2.85
CA GLN A 377 -34.52 3.96 4.17
C GLN A 377 -33.57 5.16 4.14
N THR A 378 -34.08 6.27 3.59
CA THR A 378 -33.47 7.59 3.67
C THR A 378 -33.95 8.22 4.97
N TYR A 379 -33.07 8.49 5.93
CA TYR A 379 -33.40 9.33 7.08
C TYR A 379 -32.98 10.77 6.77
N SER A 380 -33.96 11.67 6.75
CA SER A 380 -33.79 13.12 6.68
C SER A 380 -33.79 13.70 8.10
N VAL A 381 -32.73 14.43 8.47
CA VAL A 381 -32.72 15.27 9.67
C VAL A 381 -33.38 16.59 9.34
N ILE A 382 -34.52 16.87 9.98
CA ILE A 382 -35.14 18.21 9.99
C ILE A 382 -34.50 18.98 11.13
N VAL A 383 -33.75 20.03 10.81
CA VAL A 383 -33.28 21.04 11.78
C VAL A 383 -34.32 22.14 11.79
N ASN A 384 -35.05 22.30 12.90
CA ASN A 384 -35.80 23.53 13.15
C ASN A 384 -34.89 24.46 13.95
N ASP A 385 -34.49 25.55 13.31
CA ASP A 385 -33.99 26.75 13.97
C ASP A 385 -35.14 27.33 14.82
N ASN A 386 -35.00 27.29 16.14
CA ASN A 386 -35.20 28.48 16.98
C ASN A 386 -34.98 28.16 18.47
N ASP A 387 -34.34 29.14 19.08
CA ASP A 387 -34.04 29.38 20.49
C ASP A 387 -34.86 28.65 21.56
N ASN A 388 -34.08 28.18 22.54
CA ASN A 388 -34.38 28.09 23.96
C ASN A 388 -34.92 26.76 24.52
N GLU A 389 -34.36 26.46 25.69
CA GLU A 389 -34.77 25.47 26.71
C GLU A 389 -34.22 24.03 26.60
N SER A 390 -33.19 23.87 27.44
CA SER A 390 -32.86 22.70 28.26
C SER A 390 -33.99 21.72 28.57
N ASP A 391 -33.56 20.47 28.67
CA ASP A 391 -34.19 19.34 29.36
C ASP A 391 -35.14 18.43 28.56
N ARG A 392 -34.73 17.14 28.55
CA ARG A 392 -35.48 15.91 28.24
C ARG A 392 -35.56 15.48 26.78
N ILE A 393 -34.55 14.73 26.35
CA ILE A 393 -34.74 13.70 25.32
C ILE A 393 -35.13 12.41 26.06
N MET A 394 -36.42 12.06 26.00
CA MET A 394 -36.89 10.71 26.31
C MET A 394 -36.91 9.90 25.01
N GLU A 395 -36.12 8.82 24.96
CA GLU A 395 -36.24 7.80 23.91
C GLU A 395 -37.55 7.03 24.10
N LYS A 396 -38.41 7.03 23.08
CA LYS A 396 -39.60 6.18 23.01
C LYS A 396 -39.42 5.22 21.84
N TRP A 397 -39.34 3.92 22.15
CA TRP A 397 -39.24 2.85 21.15
C TRP A 397 -40.64 2.37 20.77
N GLU A 398 -41.05 2.55 19.52
CA GLU A 398 -42.19 1.84 18.94
C GLU A 398 -41.71 0.92 17.81
N LYS A 399 -42.18 -0.34 17.87
CA LYS A 399 -41.91 -1.39 16.88
C LYS A 399 -42.66 -1.11 15.58
N PHE A 400 -41.96 -1.22 14.46
CA PHE A 400 -42.53 -1.71 13.21
C PHE A 400 -41.59 -2.77 12.62
#